data_AF-A0A352CEL9-F1
#
_entry.id   AF-A0A352CEL9-F1
#
_cell.length_a   1.000
_cell.length_b   1.000
_cell.length_c   1.000
_cell.angle_alpha   90.00
_cell.angle_beta   90.00
_cell.angle_gamma   90.00
#
_symmetry.space_group_name_H-M   'P 1'
#
loop_
_entity.id
_entity.type
_entity.pdbx_description
1 polymer ?
#
loop_
_entity_poly.entity_id
_entity_poly.type
_entity_poly.pdbx_seq_one_letter_code
_entity_poly.pdbx_strand_id
1 'polypeptide(L)'
;MITMWDRARIGAAVMAAGLGVAGVGSRAMAQSAPPVERPVEPLAAAPADHDAPGRAVFVTYCASCHQNDGQGAPNFAPSLVGSAVLGIDRDGIVNFLRAGANSGVYIGGMPSFDFLPQAELEAIAAYVAKAFSGKAAGDANAPEAMPG
;
A
#
# COMPACT_ATOMS: atom_id res chain seq x y z
N MET A 1 30.64 -24.64 -12.10
CA MET A 1 29.32 -25.27 -11.88
C MET A 1 29.53 -26.41 -10.91
N ILE A 2 29.15 -26.24 -9.65
CA ILE A 2 29.25 -27.23 -8.56
C ILE A 2 27.88 -27.23 -7.90
N THR A 3 27.13 -28.33 -8.06
CA THR A 3 25.85 -28.56 -7.39
C THR A 3 26.13 -29.01 -5.95
N MET A 4 26.22 -28.05 -5.03
CA MET A 4 26.41 -28.26 -3.59
C MET A 4 25.10 -28.68 -2.90
N TRP A 5 24.56 -29.85 -3.27
CA TRP A 5 23.40 -30.48 -2.61
C TRP A 5 23.72 -31.89 -2.10
N ASP A 6 24.97 -32.13 -1.70
CA ASP A 6 25.39 -33.34 -0.98
C ASP A 6 25.18 -33.13 0.53
N ARG A 7 24.02 -33.56 1.05
CA ARG A 7 23.74 -33.59 2.50
C ARG A 7 24.06 -34.96 3.05
N ALA A 8 25.28 -35.11 3.55
CA ALA A 8 25.70 -36.23 4.36
C ALA A 8 25.43 -35.97 5.87
N ARG A 9 24.72 -36.93 6.50
CA ARG A 9 25.13 -37.67 7.72
C ARG A 9 24.87 -37.13 9.14
N ILE A 10 24.22 -38.02 9.92
CA ILE A 10 24.52 -38.45 11.33
C ILE A 10 24.20 -37.41 12.43
N GLY A 11 23.58 -37.72 13.58
CA GLY A 11 23.20 -38.98 14.22
C GLY A 11 22.42 -38.67 15.52
N ALA A 12 21.72 -39.69 16.02
CA ALA A 12 20.96 -39.63 17.26
C ALA A 12 21.88 -39.71 18.50
N ALA A 13 21.52 -38.98 19.57
CA ALA A 13 21.91 -39.30 20.94
C ALA A 13 20.86 -38.78 21.93
N VAL A 14 20.65 -39.57 22.98
CA VAL A 14 19.51 -39.61 23.91
C VAL A 14 19.99 -39.22 25.33
N MET A 15 19.04 -38.87 26.20
CA MET A 15 19.09 -38.79 27.68
C MET A 15 19.64 -37.46 28.26
N ALA A 16 19.13 -36.89 29.36
CA ALA A 16 18.46 -37.49 30.51
C ALA A 16 17.50 -36.51 31.23
N ALA A 17 16.52 -37.09 31.93
CA ALA A 17 15.59 -36.44 32.84
C ALA A 17 16.23 -36.14 34.21
N GLY A 18 15.76 -35.07 34.86
CA GLY A 18 15.95 -34.82 36.29
C GLY A 18 14.77 -34.03 36.85
N LEU A 19 13.93 -34.69 37.67
CA LEU A 19 12.90 -34.06 38.51
C LEU A 19 13.49 -33.68 39.88
N GLY A 20 13.07 -32.55 40.45
CA GLY A 20 13.32 -32.22 41.87
C GLY A 20 12.85 -30.82 42.27
N VAL A 21 11.99 -30.72 43.28
CA VAL A 21 11.02 -29.65 43.60
C VAL A 21 11.47 -28.76 44.78
N ALA A 22 10.81 -27.59 44.88
CA ALA A 22 10.54 -26.75 46.06
C ALA A 22 11.52 -25.61 46.43
N GLY A 23 11.05 -24.39 46.19
CA GLY A 23 11.48 -23.15 46.86
C GLY A 23 10.30 -22.18 46.93
N VAL A 24 9.66 -22.11 48.10
CA VAL A 24 8.60 -21.16 48.47
C VAL A 24 9.16 -19.74 48.52
N GLY A 25 8.48 -18.77 47.90
CA GLY A 25 8.86 -17.36 48.00
C GLY A 25 7.90 -16.39 47.33
N SER A 26 6.91 -15.94 48.11
CA SER A 26 6.28 -14.61 48.09
C SER A 26 5.80 -14.00 46.76
N ARG A 27 4.48 -13.83 46.69
CA ARG A 27 3.77 -12.88 45.83
C ARG A 27 4.39 -11.48 45.92
N ALA A 28 5.23 -11.12 44.95
CA ALA A 28 5.50 -9.72 44.65
C ALA A 28 4.46 -9.24 43.64
N MET A 29 3.66 -8.28 44.10
CA MET A 29 2.61 -7.61 43.36
C MET A 29 3.16 -7.16 41.99
N ALA A 30 2.47 -7.56 40.91
CA ALA A 30 2.63 -6.94 39.62
C ALA A 30 2.42 -5.44 39.79
N GLN A 31 3.50 -4.69 39.67
CA GLN A 31 3.45 -3.25 39.52
C GLN A 31 2.84 -3.04 38.14
N SER A 32 1.55 -2.72 38.08
CA SER A 32 0.94 -2.23 36.85
C SER A 32 1.72 -0.98 36.44
N ALA A 33 2.59 -1.12 35.44
CA ALA A 33 3.18 0.04 34.79
C ALA A 33 2.02 0.93 34.30
N PRO A 34 2.05 2.25 34.51
CA PRO A 34 1.06 3.11 33.89
C PRO A 34 1.16 2.94 32.37
N PRO A 35 0.05 3.08 31.62
CA PRO A 35 0.13 3.15 30.17
C PRO A 35 1.13 4.26 29.84
N VAL A 36 2.25 3.89 29.22
CA VAL A 36 3.13 4.87 28.60
C VAL A 36 2.34 5.37 27.40
N GLU A 37 1.54 6.40 27.62
CA GLU A 37 1.03 7.24 26.56
C GLU A 37 2.27 7.79 25.87
N ARG A 38 2.67 7.14 24.77
CA ARG A 38 3.60 7.76 23.84
C ARG A 38 2.95 9.08 23.46
N PRO A 39 3.63 10.21 23.60
CA PRO A 39 3.15 11.44 22.99
C PRO A 39 2.87 11.10 21.53
N VAL A 40 1.59 11.17 21.14
CA VAL A 40 1.25 11.30 19.74
C VAL A 40 1.72 12.71 19.41
N GLU A 41 3.00 12.82 19.04
CA GLU A 41 3.44 14.01 18.33
C GLU A 41 2.40 14.22 17.21
N PRO A 42 1.87 15.44 17.04
CA PRO A 42 1.12 15.74 15.85
C PRO A 42 1.94 15.23 14.68
N LEU A 43 1.29 14.55 13.74
CA LEU A 43 1.91 14.23 12.46
C LEU A 43 2.19 15.58 11.79
N ALA A 44 3.26 16.25 12.23
CA ALA A 44 3.88 17.34 11.53
C ALA A 44 4.17 16.74 10.17
N ALA A 45 3.54 17.30 9.14
CA ALA A 45 3.70 16.84 7.78
C ALA A 45 5.21 16.65 7.57
N ALA A 46 5.61 15.39 7.41
CA ALA A 46 6.96 15.08 7.01
C ALA A 46 7.24 15.92 5.75
N PRO A 47 8.45 16.47 5.58
CA PRO A 47 8.76 17.21 4.37
C PRO A 47 8.34 16.35 3.18
N ALA A 48 7.41 16.86 2.37
CA ALA A 48 6.91 16.13 1.23
C ALA A 48 8.11 15.87 0.33
N ASP A 49 8.50 14.61 0.22
CA ASP A 49 9.43 14.17 -0.79
C ASP A 49 8.73 14.43 -2.12
N HIS A 50 9.04 15.57 -2.74
CA HIS A 50 8.41 16.00 -3.98
C HIS A 50 8.78 15.08 -5.16
N ASP A 51 9.69 14.12 -4.95
CA ASP A 51 10.04 13.06 -5.89
C ASP A 51 9.31 11.73 -5.58
N ALA A 52 8.26 11.76 -4.75
CA ALA A 52 7.48 10.57 -4.44
C ALA A 52 7.08 9.86 -5.73
N PRO A 53 7.51 8.59 -5.94
CA PRO A 53 7.25 7.91 -7.19
C PRO A 53 5.74 7.82 -7.37
N GLY A 54 5.21 8.26 -8.52
CA GLY A 54 3.75 8.38 -8.74
C GLY A 54 2.95 7.11 -8.41
N ARG A 55 3.59 5.93 -8.51
CA ARG A 55 3.04 4.65 -8.03
C ARG A 55 2.78 4.61 -6.52
N ALA A 56 3.71 5.11 -5.70
CA ALA A 56 3.55 5.15 -4.24
C ALA A 56 2.37 6.06 -3.87
N VAL A 57 2.30 7.24 -4.48
CA VAL A 57 1.19 8.18 -4.26
C VAL A 57 -0.15 7.54 -4.71
N PHE A 58 -0.16 6.86 -5.86
CA PHE A 58 -1.33 6.11 -6.32
C PHE A 58 -1.78 5.03 -5.33
N VAL A 59 -0.84 4.24 -4.79
CA VAL A 59 -1.17 3.20 -3.80
C VAL A 59 -1.75 3.81 -2.53
N THR A 60 -1.22 4.94 -2.08
CA THR A 60 -1.68 5.63 -0.87
C THR A 60 -3.09 6.21 -1.02
N TYR A 61 -3.40 6.83 -2.16
CA TYR A 61 -4.59 7.66 -2.30
C TYR A 61 -5.65 7.14 -3.27
N CYS A 62 -5.27 6.33 -4.25
CA CYS A 62 -6.13 5.97 -5.38
C CYS A 62 -6.53 4.49 -5.37
N ALA A 63 -5.60 3.60 -5.00
CA ALA A 63 -5.78 2.16 -5.10
C ALA A 63 -6.89 1.60 -4.20
N SER A 64 -7.23 2.28 -3.10
CA SER A 64 -8.36 1.88 -2.23
C SER A 64 -9.70 1.85 -2.98
N CYS A 65 -9.87 2.71 -3.98
CA CYS A 65 -11.08 2.80 -4.79
C CYS A 65 -10.85 2.19 -6.18
N HIS A 66 -9.80 2.62 -6.87
CA HIS A 66 -9.51 2.21 -8.25
C HIS A 66 -8.79 0.87 -8.37
N GLN A 67 -8.47 0.22 -7.25
CA GLN A 67 -7.69 -1.02 -7.16
C GLN A 67 -6.25 -0.85 -7.68
N ASN A 68 -5.37 -1.78 -7.28
CA ASN A 68 -3.96 -1.73 -7.67
C ASN A 68 -3.75 -1.92 -9.18
N ASP A 69 -4.65 -2.65 -9.83
CA ASP A 69 -4.66 -2.92 -11.27
C ASP A 69 -5.47 -1.88 -12.07
N GLY A 70 -6.04 -0.88 -11.40
CA GLY A 70 -6.83 0.17 -12.04
C GLY A 70 -8.22 -0.28 -12.49
N GLN A 71 -8.67 -1.50 -12.15
CA GLN A 71 -9.97 -2.01 -12.62
C GLN A 71 -11.18 -1.38 -11.92
N GLY A 72 -10.96 -0.73 -10.77
CA GLY A 72 -12.03 -0.18 -9.96
C GLY A 72 -12.97 -1.25 -9.41
N ALA A 73 -14.17 -0.83 -9.02
CA ALA A 73 -15.19 -1.72 -8.48
C ALA A 73 -16.58 -1.26 -8.92
N PRO A 74 -17.47 -2.20 -9.34
CA PRO A 74 -18.82 -1.86 -9.79
C PRO A 74 -19.57 -0.98 -8.78
N ASN A 75 -20.22 0.07 -9.27
CA ASN A 75 -20.98 1.06 -8.49
C ASN A 75 -20.17 1.87 -7.46
N PHE A 76 -18.86 1.65 -7.32
CA PHE A 76 -18.01 2.33 -6.33
C PHE A 76 -16.93 3.19 -6.98
N ALA A 77 -16.18 2.67 -7.94
CA ALA A 77 -15.17 3.43 -8.67
C ALA A 77 -15.05 2.92 -10.10
N PRO A 78 -14.90 3.81 -11.10
CA PRO A 78 -14.69 3.40 -12.48
C PRO A 78 -13.33 2.72 -12.65
N SER A 79 -13.23 1.88 -13.68
CA SER A 79 -11.94 1.44 -14.20
C SER A 79 -11.17 2.63 -14.79
N LEU A 80 -9.88 2.70 -14.49
CA LEU A 80 -8.92 3.62 -15.10
C LEU A 80 -8.42 3.09 -16.45
N VAL A 81 -8.47 1.77 -16.64
CA VAL A 81 -7.97 1.06 -17.82
C VAL A 81 -8.74 1.50 -19.07
N GLY A 82 -8.03 2.17 -19.98
CA GLY A 82 -8.61 2.71 -21.20
C GLY A 82 -9.58 3.87 -20.98
N SER A 83 -9.61 4.47 -19.79
CA SER A 83 -10.54 5.54 -19.49
C SER A 83 -10.22 6.80 -20.30
N ALA A 84 -11.27 7.48 -20.78
CA ALA A 84 -11.13 8.69 -21.59
C ALA A 84 -10.46 9.85 -20.81
N VAL A 85 -10.62 9.88 -19.47
CA VAL A 85 -9.96 10.87 -18.60
C VAL A 85 -8.44 10.78 -18.70
N LEU A 86 -7.89 9.59 -18.94
CA LEU A 86 -6.44 9.41 -19.11
C LEU A 86 -5.96 9.63 -20.54
N GLY A 87 -6.87 9.93 -21.47
CA GLY A 87 -6.57 10.32 -22.85
C GLY A 87 -6.45 11.83 -23.07
N ILE A 88 -6.66 12.64 -22.03
CA ILE A 88 -6.42 14.10 -22.07
C ILE A 88 -4.94 14.40 -21.77
N ASP A 89 -4.57 15.68 -21.75
CA ASP A 89 -3.22 16.09 -21.36
C ASP A 89 -2.98 15.97 -19.84
N ARG A 90 -1.70 15.98 -19.46
CA ARG A 90 -1.28 15.83 -18.06
C ARG A 90 -1.91 16.88 -17.15
N ASP A 91 -2.00 18.12 -17.63
CA ASP A 91 -2.52 19.24 -16.85
C ASP A 91 -4.04 19.09 -16.63
N GLY A 92 -4.76 18.55 -17.61
CA GLY A 92 -6.16 18.15 -17.48
C GLY A 92 -6.36 17.08 -16.41
N ILE A 93 -5.49 16.07 -16.35
CA ILE A 93 -5.54 15.04 -15.29
C ILE A 93 -5.29 15.69 -13.92
N VAL A 94 -4.27 16.55 -13.80
CA VAL A 94 -4.00 17.28 -12.55
C VAL A 94 -5.19 18.12 -12.11
N ASN A 95 -5.80 18.88 -13.01
CA ASN A 95 -6.97 19.70 -12.71
C ASN A 95 -8.18 18.85 -12.30
N PHE A 96 -8.36 17.69 -12.93
CA PHE A 96 -9.38 16.72 -12.54
C PHE A 96 -9.15 16.18 -11.13
N LEU A 97 -7.90 15.83 -10.78
CA LEU A 97 -7.54 15.39 -9.43
C LEU A 97 -7.80 16.48 -8.39
N ARG A 98 -7.46 17.75 -8.70
CA ARG A 98 -7.73 18.89 -7.81
C ARG A 98 -9.23 19.10 -7.60
N ALA A 99 -10.04 19.01 -8.65
CA ALA A 99 -11.47 19.20 -8.56
C ALA A 99 -12.20 18.04 -7.86
N GLY A 100 -11.70 16.82 -8.02
CA GLY A 100 -12.49 15.61 -7.79
C GLY A 100 -13.61 15.47 -8.82
N ALA A 101 -14.51 14.52 -8.61
CA ALA A 101 -15.62 14.28 -9.52
C ALA A 101 -16.82 13.66 -8.83
N ASN A 102 -18.03 14.08 -9.19
CA ASN A 102 -19.25 13.42 -8.75
C ASN A 102 -20.26 13.38 -9.89
N SER A 103 -20.40 12.19 -10.50
CA SER A 103 -21.36 11.95 -11.59
C SER A 103 -22.72 11.47 -11.09
N GLY A 104 -22.88 11.19 -9.79
CA GLY A 104 -24.03 10.49 -9.23
C GLY A 104 -24.11 8.99 -9.60
N VAL A 105 -23.21 8.49 -10.45
CA VAL A 105 -23.17 7.07 -10.86
C VAL A 105 -22.42 6.21 -9.85
N TYR A 106 -21.37 6.77 -9.25
CA TYR A 106 -20.51 6.07 -8.28
C TYR A 106 -20.79 6.57 -6.87
N ILE A 107 -20.90 5.62 -5.94
CA ILE A 107 -21.19 5.94 -4.53
C ILE A 107 -20.06 6.81 -3.97
N GLY A 108 -20.42 7.96 -3.40
CA GLY A 108 -19.48 8.86 -2.73
C GLY A 108 -18.69 9.80 -3.65
N GLY A 109 -18.62 9.50 -4.96
CA GLY A 109 -17.80 10.25 -5.90
C GLY A 109 -16.29 10.15 -5.62
N MET A 110 -15.51 10.85 -6.43
CA MET A 110 -14.07 11.00 -6.26
C MET A 110 -13.80 12.31 -5.50
N PRO A 111 -13.10 12.27 -4.35
CA PRO A 111 -12.80 13.48 -3.59
C PRO A 111 -11.82 14.39 -4.33
N SER A 112 -11.75 15.65 -3.88
CA SER A 112 -10.70 16.58 -4.29
C SER A 112 -9.35 16.19 -3.65
N PHE A 113 -8.30 16.24 -4.44
CA PHE A 113 -6.91 16.04 -4.00
C PHE A 113 -6.10 17.34 -4.00
N ASP A 114 -6.77 18.50 -3.87
CA ASP A 114 -6.11 19.82 -3.90
C ASP A 114 -5.12 20.04 -2.74
N PHE A 115 -5.19 19.21 -1.70
CA PHE A 115 -4.24 19.19 -0.58
C PHE A 115 -2.88 18.58 -0.94
N LEU A 116 -2.77 17.85 -2.05
CA LEU A 116 -1.50 17.30 -2.50
C LEU A 116 -0.64 18.38 -3.18
N PRO A 117 0.68 18.38 -2.94
CA PRO A 117 1.59 19.30 -3.62
C PRO A 117 1.59 19.02 -5.14
N GLN A 118 1.86 20.07 -5.93
CA GLN A 118 1.85 20.00 -7.40
C GLN A 118 2.69 18.84 -7.95
N ALA A 119 3.88 18.62 -7.37
CA ALA A 119 4.78 17.56 -7.80
C ALA A 119 4.16 16.16 -7.65
N GLU A 120 3.43 15.90 -6.56
CA GLU A 120 2.73 14.62 -6.35
C GLU A 120 1.55 14.44 -7.32
N LEU A 121 0.79 15.51 -7.59
CA LEU A 121 -0.29 15.48 -8.58
C LEU A 121 0.25 15.18 -9.98
N GLU A 122 1.36 15.80 -10.37
CA GLU A 122 2.03 15.52 -11.65
C GLU A 122 2.59 14.10 -11.71
N ALA A 123 3.17 13.61 -10.60
CA ALA A 123 3.69 12.26 -10.51
C ALA A 123 2.58 11.21 -10.65
N ILE A 124 1.43 11.40 -9.97
CA ILE A 124 0.26 10.53 -10.14
C ILE A 124 -0.24 10.60 -11.58
N ALA A 125 -0.45 11.80 -12.13
CA ALA A 125 -0.96 11.98 -13.49
C ALA A 125 -0.11 11.26 -14.53
N ALA A 126 1.22 11.38 -14.43
CA ALA A 126 2.16 10.66 -15.29
C ALA A 126 2.08 9.14 -15.08
N TYR A 127 1.99 8.68 -13.83
CA TYR A 127 1.88 7.26 -13.51
C TYR A 127 0.60 6.64 -14.08
N VAL A 128 -0.57 7.22 -13.82
CA VAL A 128 -1.85 6.63 -14.26
C VAL A 128 -1.99 6.61 -15.78
N ALA A 129 -1.53 7.68 -16.46
CA ALA A 129 -1.51 7.71 -17.92
C ALA A 129 -0.60 6.61 -18.48
N LYS A 130 0.61 6.44 -17.91
CA LYS A 130 1.53 5.38 -18.35
C LYS A 130 1.01 3.98 -18.05
N ALA A 131 0.38 3.77 -16.89
CA ALA A 131 -0.01 2.46 -16.41
C ALA A 131 -1.31 1.94 -17.07
N PHE A 132 -2.26 2.84 -17.36
CA PHE A 132 -3.64 2.46 -17.67
C PHE A 132 -4.17 3.01 -19.01
N SER A 133 -3.52 4.01 -19.63
CA SER A 133 -3.95 4.49 -20.96
C SER A 133 -3.70 3.44 -22.05
N GLY A 134 -4.57 3.43 -23.07
CA GLY A 134 -4.42 2.58 -24.25
C GLY A 134 -4.67 1.09 -24.03
N LYS A 135 -5.00 0.67 -22.80
CA LYS A 135 -5.46 -0.67 -22.46
C LYS A 135 -6.99 -0.76 -22.66
N ALA A 136 -7.52 -1.83 -23.23
CA ALA A 136 -8.97 -1.99 -23.40
C ALA A 136 -9.63 -2.29 -22.04
N ALA A 137 -10.78 -1.70 -21.74
CA ALA A 137 -11.55 -2.08 -20.55
C ALA A 137 -11.92 -3.58 -20.62
N GLY A 138 -11.08 -4.45 -20.04
CA GLY A 138 -11.18 -5.91 -20.18
C GLY A 138 -9.85 -6.66 -20.32
N ASP A 139 -8.70 -5.99 -20.51
CA ASP A 139 -7.38 -6.63 -20.69
C ASP A 139 -6.44 -6.54 -19.47
N ALA A 140 -6.89 -5.97 -18.34
CA ALA A 140 -6.11 -5.90 -17.09
C ALA A 140 -5.91 -7.25 -16.35
N ASN A 141 -6.18 -8.37 -17.02
CA ASN A 141 -5.77 -9.70 -16.53
C ASN A 141 -4.36 -10.02 -17.01
N ALA A 142 -3.39 -9.32 -16.45
CA ALA A 142 -2.06 -9.87 -16.22
C ALA A 142 -1.55 -9.22 -14.93
N PRO A 143 -1.41 -9.95 -13.82
CA PRO A 143 -0.59 -9.46 -12.73
C PRO A 143 0.83 -9.36 -13.30
N GLU A 144 1.34 -8.14 -13.50
CA GLU A 144 2.77 -7.94 -13.56
C GLU A 144 3.31 -8.45 -12.21
N ALA A 145 3.92 -9.63 -12.27
CA ALA A 145 4.53 -10.29 -11.13
C ALA A 145 5.42 -9.28 -10.41
N MET A 146 5.12 -9.04 -9.14
CA MET A 146 5.98 -8.27 -8.27
C MET A 146 7.36 -8.96 -8.25
N PRO A 147 8.46 -8.31 -8.67
CA PRO A 147 9.79 -8.88 -8.45
C PRO A 147 10.04 -8.89 -6.94
N GLY A 148 10.29 -10.08 -6.40
CA GLY A 148 10.70 -10.31 -5.01
C GLY A 148 12.15 -9.94 -4.75
#